data_AF-A0AAN6M4L2-F1
#
_entry.id   AF-A0AAN6M4L2-F1
#
_cell.length_a   1.000
_cell.length_b   1.000
_cell.length_c   1.000
_cell.angle_alpha   90.00
_cell.angle_beta   90.00
_cell.angle_gamma   90.00
#
_symmetry.space_group_name_H-M   'P 1'
#
loop_
_entity.id
_entity.type
_entity.pdbx_description
1 polymer ?
#
loop_
_entity_poly.entity_id
_entity_poly.type
_entity_poly.pdbx_seq_one_letter_code
_entity_poly.pdbx_strand_id
1 'polypeptide(L)'
;MLVPLSFLSFYASVALAHFIVPNDDQDMSGLVVNSIPYSTRVKYMRLANEALFEQSGPCPFAAYGTIIVNHTAADAVVCRGANFRTGDPTIHGEISAINACTKVFQERNMTASEIFAAWGELSIYTNAESCPMCASAIRWAGFKEYVYGTTIQHNYNAGWGVMTLSSYDVFQQSRQLPGWQTSMLGQILTNETDPLFSWQYNEVSRKWRYEQECMERLTAEDKV
;
A
#
# COMPACT_ATOMS: atom_id res chain seq x y z
N MET A 1 -54.30 31.27 38.07
CA MET A 1 -53.31 31.37 36.96
C MET A 1 -52.21 30.37 37.25
N LEU A 2 -52.12 29.28 36.49
CA LEU A 2 -51.05 28.29 36.55
C LEU A 2 -50.47 28.19 35.13
N VAL A 3 -49.21 28.56 34.96
CA VAL A 3 -48.47 28.48 33.69
C VAL A 3 -47.85 27.09 33.61
N PRO A 4 -47.98 26.34 32.51
CA PRO A 4 -47.35 25.03 32.41
C PRO A 4 -45.85 25.21 32.16
N LEU A 5 -45.02 24.49 32.93
CA LEU A 5 -43.60 24.34 32.61
C LEU A 5 -43.46 23.43 31.39
N SER A 6 -43.04 24.04 30.28
CA SER A 6 -42.57 23.33 29.10
C SER A 6 -41.20 22.71 29.37
N PHE A 7 -41.15 21.39 29.49
CA PHE A 7 -39.90 20.63 29.52
C PHE A 7 -39.27 20.64 28.12
N LEU A 8 -38.20 21.41 27.93
CA LEU A 8 -37.32 21.24 26.77
C LEU A 8 -36.47 19.98 26.99
N SER A 9 -36.78 18.91 26.27
CA SER A 9 -35.88 17.76 26.14
C SER A 9 -34.69 18.14 25.26
N PHE A 10 -33.53 18.37 25.87
CA PHE A 10 -32.27 18.46 25.15
C PHE A 10 -31.86 17.07 24.67
N TYR A 11 -32.05 16.78 23.38
CA TYR A 11 -31.39 15.66 22.73
C TYR A 11 -29.92 16.04 22.51
N ALA A 12 -29.04 15.60 23.43
CA ALA A 12 -27.61 15.63 23.19
C ALA A 12 -27.28 14.57 22.11
N SER A 13 -27.01 15.03 20.89
CA SER A 13 -26.42 14.16 19.87
C SER A 13 -24.99 13.85 20.30
N VAL A 14 -24.75 12.59 20.66
CA VAL A 14 -23.40 12.10 20.90
C VAL A 14 -22.78 11.85 19.53
N ALA A 15 -22.20 12.88 18.92
CA ALA A 15 -21.34 12.68 17.75
C ALA A 15 -20.08 11.96 18.24
N LEU A 16 -20.01 10.65 18.02
CA LEU A 16 -18.78 9.89 18.21
C LEU A 16 -17.74 10.45 17.24
N ALA A 17 -16.74 11.16 17.76
CA ALA A 17 -15.61 11.63 16.97
C ALA A 17 -14.86 10.41 16.42
N HIS A 18 -15.09 10.10 15.14
CA HIS A 18 -14.31 9.09 14.44
C HIS A 18 -12.92 9.67 14.18
N PHE A 19 -11.87 8.90 14.45
CA PHE A 19 -10.51 9.30 14.12
C PHE A 19 -10.35 9.31 12.60
N ILE A 20 -9.80 10.40 12.07
CA ILE A 20 -9.58 10.60 10.64
C ILE A 20 -8.08 10.86 10.42
N VAL A 21 -7.47 10.07 9.53
CA VAL A 21 -6.13 10.27 9.00
C VAL A 21 -6.21 11.40 7.95
N PRO A 22 -5.53 12.55 8.16
CA PRO A 22 -5.56 13.64 7.20
C PRO A 22 -4.90 13.27 5.87
N ASN A 23 -5.47 13.77 4.77
CA ASN A 23 -4.92 13.69 3.41
C ASN A 23 -4.67 12.26 2.88
N ASP A 24 -5.38 11.26 3.39
CA ASP A 24 -5.30 9.86 2.99
C ASP A 24 -6.47 9.44 2.05
N ASP A 25 -7.45 10.33 1.87
CA ASP A 25 -8.65 10.12 1.06
C ASP A 25 -8.50 10.55 -0.41
N GLN A 26 -7.27 10.65 -0.91
CA GLN A 26 -6.98 11.13 -2.27
C GLN A 26 -7.27 10.03 -3.32
N ASP A 27 -8.53 9.89 -3.71
CA ASP A 27 -8.96 8.88 -4.70
C ASP A 27 -8.57 9.33 -6.11
N MET A 28 -7.65 8.58 -6.71
CA MET A 28 -7.15 8.82 -8.06
C MET A 28 -7.55 7.70 -9.04
N SER A 29 -8.57 6.92 -8.67
CA SER A 29 -9.16 5.92 -9.54
C SER A 29 -9.77 6.56 -10.80
N GLY A 30 -9.71 5.84 -11.92
CA GLY A 30 -10.21 6.32 -13.21
C GLY A 30 -9.34 7.37 -13.93
N LEU A 31 -8.30 7.92 -13.30
CA LEU A 31 -7.44 8.93 -13.93
C LEU A 31 -6.45 8.32 -14.93
N VAL A 32 -6.07 9.12 -15.94
CA VAL A 32 -4.96 8.82 -16.86
C VAL A 32 -3.84 9.80 -16.56
N VAL A 33 -2.75 9.30 -15.98
CA VAL A 33 -1.51 10.04 -15.69
C VAL A 33 -0.37 9.39 -16.48
N ASN A 34 0.57 10.19 -16.98
CA ASN A 34 1.73 9.72 -17.76
C ASN A 34 1.37 8.83 -18.96
N SER A 35 0.19 9.03 -19.56
CA SER A 35 -0.35 8.21 -20.65
C SER A 35 -0.56 6.72 -20.30
N ILE A 36 -0.58 6.38 -19.01
CA ILE A 36 -0.86 5.03 -18.52
C ILE A 36 -2.34 4.94 -18.12
N PRO A 37 -3.15 4.11 -18.79
CA PRO A 37 -4.57 3.93 -18.46
C PRO A 37 -4.79 3.32 -17.08
N TYR A 38 -5.94 3.63 -16.47
CA TYR A 38 -6.36 3.05 -15.19
C TYR A 38 -6.39 1.50 -15.21
N SER A 39 -6.88 0.89 -16.30
CA SER A 39 -6.90 -0.57 -16.47
C SER A 39 -5.51 -1.21 -16.40
N THR A 40 -4.50 -0.51 -16.91
CA THR A 40 -3.09 -0.93 -16.81
C THR A 40 -2.61 -0.87 -15.35
N ARG A 41 -3.00 0.16 -14.59
CA ARG A 41 -2.66 0.25 -13.16
C ARG A 41 -3.31 -0.87 -12.36
N VAL A 42 -4.58 -1.18 -12.65
CA VAL A 42 -5.29 -2.32 -12.06
C VAL A 42 -4.56 -3.63 -12.31
N LYS A 43 -4.08 -3.86 -13.56
CA LYS A 43 -3.26 -5.03 -13.88
C LYS A 43 -2.02 -5.12 -12.98
N TYR A 44 -1.25 -4.03 -12.85
CA TYR A 44 -0.03 -4.04 -12.04
C TYR A 44 -0.32 -4.12 -10.53
N MET A 45 -1.43 -3.56 -10.05
CA MET A 45 -1.84 -3.72 -8.66
C MET A 45 -2.19 -5.18 -8.32
N ARG A 46 -2.84 -5.91 -9.24
CA ARG A 46 -3.03 -7.36 -9.08
C ARG A 46 -1.71 -8.12 -9.02
N LEU A 47 -0.74 -7.75 -9.86
CA LEU A 47 0.60 -8.33 -9.80
C LEU A 47 1.33 -8.02 -8.48
N ALA A 48 1.05 -6.89 -7.83
CA ALA A 48 1.53 -6.60 -6.46
C ALA A 48 0.90 -7.53 -5.42
N ASN A 49 -0.40 -7.83 -5.54
CA ASN A 49 -1.04 -8.85 -4.72
C ASN A 49 -0.50 -10.25 -5.00
N GLU A 50 -0.24 -10.61 -6.25
CA GLU A 50 0.37 -11.91 -6.59
C GLU A 50 1.78 -12.05 -5.98
N ALA A 51 2.61 -11.01 -6.07
CA ALA A 51 3.94 -10.98 -5.46
C ALA A 51 3.91 -11.24 -3.95
N LEU A 52 2.87 -10.79 -3.24
CA LEU A 52 2.67 -11.11 -1.84
C LEU A 52 2.55 -12.61 -1.61
N PHE A 53 1.65 -13.28 -2.33
CA PHE A 53 1.39 -14.71 -2.17
C PHE A 53 2.58 -15.55 -2.65
N GLU A 54 3.25 -15.16 -3.73
CA GLU A 54 4.45 -15.83 -4.23
C GLU A 54 5.57 -15.88 -3.18
N GLN A 55 5.73 -14.80 -2.40
CA GLN A 55 6.83 -14.69 -1.42
C GLN A 55 6.45 -15.14 0.00
N SER A 56 5.17 -15.03 0.36
CA SER A 56 4.70 -15.26 1.74
C SER A 56 3.77 -16.48 1.87
N GLY A 57 3.50 -17.18 0.77
CA GLY A 57 2.60 -18.33 0.72
C GLY A 57 1.11 -17.94 0.72
N PRO A 58 0.20 -18.93 0.80
CA PRO A 58 -1.23 -18.71 0.65
C PRO A 58 -1.87 -17.90 1.79
N CYS A 59 -1.16 -17.74 2.91
CA CYS A 59 -1.64 -17.08 4.13
C CYS A 59 -0.65 -16.03 4.64
N PRO A 60 -0.44 -14.95 3.87
CA PRO A 60 0.59 -13.95 4.18
C PRO A 60 0.29 -13.22 5.48
N PHE A 61 1.17 -13.33 6.46
CA PHE A 61 1.15 -12.43 7.61
C PHE A 61 1.78 -11.10 7.22
N ALA A 62 1.15 -9.97 7.56
CA ALA A 62 1.61 -8.65 7.15
C ALA A 62 1.53 -8.52 5.63
N ALA A 63 0.29 -8.58 5.12
CA ALA A 63 -0.09 -8.75 3.72
C ALA A 63 0.31 -7.59 2.76
N TYR A 64 1.54 -7.09 2.85
CA TYR A 64 2.08 -6.01 2.04
C TYR A 64 2.92 -6.57 0.89
N GLY A 65 2.42 -6.41 -0.34
CA GLY A 65 3.07 -6.81 -1.57
C GLY A 65 3.38 -5.60 -2.46
N THR A 66 4.53 -5.64 -3.11
CA THR A 66 5.05 -4.54 -3.92
C THR A 66 5.72 -5.06 -5.19
N ILE A 67 5.52 -4.35 -6.30
CA ILE A 67 6.31 -4.53 -7.51
C ILE A 67 6.88 -3.20 -8.02
N ILE A 68 7.95 -3.30 -8.79
CA ILE A 68 8.55 -2.16 -9.49
C ILE A 68 8.49 -2.44 -10.99
N VAL A 69 7.99 -1.45 -11.72
CA VAL A 69 7.60 -1.60 -13.13
C VAL A 69 8.33 -0.56 -13.99
N ASN A 70 8.84 -1.00 -15.14
CA ASN A 70 9.22 -0.13 -16.25
C ASN A 70 8.13 -0.18 -17.33
N HIS A 71 7.33 0.88 -17.42
CA HIS A 71 6.24 0.97 -18.40
C HIS A 71 6.70 1.09 -19.87
N THR A 72 8.00 1.25 -20.13
CA THR A 72 8.57 1.36 -21.49
C THR A 72 9.15 0.04 -22.01
N ALA A 73 9.31 -0.96 -21.14
CA ALA A 73 9.91 -2.25 -21.49
C ALA A 73 8.87 -3.28 -21.94
N ALA A 74 9.31 -4.26 -22.74
CA ALA A 74 8.47 -5.37 -23.20
C ALA A 74 8.04 -6.31 -22.05
N ASP A 75 8.96 -6.60 -21.12
CA ASP A 75 8.64 -7.13 -19.81
C ASP A 75 8.70 -5.99 -18.79
N ALA A 76 7.52 -5.61 -18.33
CA ALA A 76 7.36 -4.39 -17.56
C ALA A 76 7.69 -4.60 -16.08
N VAL A 77 7.55 -5.80 -15.51
CA VAL A 77 7.86 -6.02 -14.08
C VAL A 77 9.35 -6.26 -13.92
N VAL A 78 10.05 -5.34 -13.28
CA VAL A 78 11.49 -5.45 -13.02
C VAL A 78 11.73 -6.30 -11.77
N CYS A 79 10.97 -6.05 -10.70
CA CYS A 79 11.19 -6.66 -9.39
C CYS A 79 9.90 -6.83 -8.60
N ARG A 80 9.96 -7.74 -7.64
CA ARG A 80 8.88 -8.06 -6.70
C ARG A 80 9.43 -8.06 -5.28
N GLY A 81 8.62 -7.65 -4.32
CA GLY A 81 8.91 -7.71 -2.90
C GLY A 81 7.65 -7.88 -2.10
N ALA A 82 7.76 -8.53 -0.96
CA ALA A 82 6.73 -8.62 0.05
C ALA A 82 7.35 -8.34 1.43
N ASN A 83 6.52 -7.92 2.38
CA ASN A 83 6.93 -7.84 3.77
C ASN A 83 7.30 -9.25 4.25
N PHE A 84 8.53 -9.41 4.74
CA PHE A 84 9.05 -10.71 5.14
C PHE A 84 9.80 -10.61 6.46
N ARG A 85 9.60 -11.60 7.34
CA ARG A 85 10.22 -11.65 8.66
C ARG A 85 11.65 -12.18 8.58
N THR A 86 12.56 -11.38 8.03
CA THR A 86 14.01 -11.68 8.00
C THR A 86 14.72 -11.40 9.32
N GLY A 87 14.05 -10.75 10.28
CA GLY A 87 14.63 -10.23 11.53
C GLY A 87 15.04 -8.76 11.45
N ASP A 88 15.15 -8.21 10.24
CA ASP A 88 15.31 -6.77 10.02
C ASP A 88 13.93 -6.09 9.97
N PRO A 89 13.60 -5.18 10.91
CA PRO A 89 12.30 -4.54 10.99
C PRO A 89 12.03 -3.57 9.83
N THR A 90 13.03 -3.25 9.01
CA THR A 90 12.88 -2.33 7.88
C THR A 90 12.42 -3.01 6.58
N ILE A 91 12.42 -4.35 6.53
CA ILE A 91 12.09 -5.13 5.32
C ILE A 91 10.57 -5.23 5.11
N HIS A 92 9.97 -4.08 4.83
CA HIS A 92 8.62 -3.96 4.30
C HIS A 92 8.60 -4.33 2.81
N GLY A 93 7.41 -4.53 2.22
CA GLY A 93 7.27 -4.90 0.81
C GLY A 93 7.99 -3.92 -0.13
N GLU A 94 7.91 -2.62 0.15
CA GLU A 94 8.54 -1.57 -0.64
C GLU A 94 10.06 -1.61 -0.56
N ILE A 95 10.61 -1.75 0.65
CA ILE A 95 12.06 -1.86 0.86
C ILE A 95 12.59 -3.16 0.26
N SER A 96 11.85 -4.26 0.41
CA SER A 96 12.16 -5.56 -0.20
C SER A 96 12.24 -5.45 -1.72
N ALA A 97 11.27 -4.81 -2.37
CA ALA A 97 11.26 -4.61 -3.82
C ALA A 97 12.42 -3.70 -4.30
N ILE A 98 12.71 -2.61 -3.57
CA ILE A 98 13.85 -1.72 -3.87
C ILE A 98 15.17 -2.48 -3.79
N ASN A 99 15.36 -3.31 -2.75
CA ASN A 99 16.56 -4.12 -2.58
C ASN A 99 16.69 -5.17 -3.70
N ALA A 100 15.59 -5.82 -4.06
CA ALA A 100 15.56 -6.77 -5.17
C ALA A 100 15.96 -6.09 -6.50
N CYS A 101 15.45 -4.89 -6.78
CA CYS A 101 15.84 -4.12 -7.96
C CYS A 101 17.29 -3.67 -7.96
N THR A 102 17.78 -3.21 -6.83
CA THR A 102 19.20 -2.84 -6.70
C THR A 102 20.09 -4.02 -7.07
N LYS A 103 19.76 -5.23 -6.60
CA LYS A 103 20.48 -6.46 -6.97
C LYS A 103 20.39 -6.76 -8.46
N VAL A 104 19.20 -6.70 -9.06
CA VAL A 104 19.01 -6.91 -10.51
C VAL A 104 19.86 -5.94 -11.34
N PHE A 105 19.95 -4.68 -10.95
CA PHE A 105 20.76 -3.70 -11.67
C PHE A 105 22.26 -3.90 -11.46
N GLN A 106 22.69 -4.32 -10.27
CA GLN A 106 24.08 -4.70 -10.00
C GLN A 106 24.50 -5.92 -10.84
N GLU A 107 23.63 -6.92 -10.99
CA GLU A 107 23.86 -8.09 -11.85
C GLU A 107 23.99 -7.71 -13.34
N ARG A 108 23.43 -6.57 -13.74
CA ARG A 108 23.62 -5.96 -15.07
C ARG A 108 24.88 -5.10 -15.18
N ASN A 109 25.75 -5.11 -14.17
CA ASN A 109 26.97 -4.30 -14.06
C ASN A 109 26.73 -2.79 -14.13
N MET A 110 25.56 -2.31 -13.71
CA MET A 110 25.30 -0.87 -13.60
C MET A 110 26.10 -0.29 -12.43
N THR A 111 26.68 0.88 -12.64
CA THR A 111 27.30 1.69 -11.57
C THR A 111 26.24 2.25 -10.63
N ALA A 112 26.64 2.63 -9.42
CA ALA A 112 25.72 3.22 -8.44
C ALA A 112 24.99 4.48 -8.98
N SER A 113 25.67 5.29 -9.79
CA SER A 113 25.08 6.48 -10.41
C SER A 113 24.05 6.12 -11.49
N GLU A 114 24.30 5.08 -12.30
CA GLU A 114 23.33 4.59 -13.29
C GLU A 114 22.10 3.99 -12.60
N ILE A 115 22.30 3.22 -11.52
CA ILE A 115 21.20 2.69 -10.70
C ILE A 115 20.36 3.82 -10.13
N PHE A 116 21.01 4.83 -9.54
CA PHE A 116 20.30 5.98 -8.97
C PHE A 116 19.47 6.74 -10.02
N ALA A 117 20.00 6.89 -11.24
CA ALA A 117 19.26 7.52 -12.34
C ALA A 117 18.07 6.68 -12.81
N ALA A 118 18.20 5.35 -12.82
CA ALA A 118 17.18 4.44 -13.34
C ALA A 118 15.83 4.52 -12.59
N TRP A 119 15.85 4.83 -11.28
CA TRP A 119 14.61 4.95 -10.48
C TRP A 119 13.62 5.97 -11.07
N GLY A 120 14.12 7.05 -11.67
CA GLY A 120 13.31 8.11 -12.30
C GLY A 120 12.47 7.66 -13.50
N GLU A 121 12.71 6.45 -14.02
CA GLU A 121 11.96 5.86 -15.12
C GLU A 121 10.97 4.79 -14.66
N LEU A 122 10.99 4.44 -13.36
CA LEU A 122 10.26 3.32 -12.80
C LEU A 122 9.04 3.79 -11.99
N SER A 123 8.03 2.93 -11.96
CA SER A 123 6.82 3.10 -11.16
C SER A 123 6.77 2.00 -10.11
N ILE A 124 6.57 2.37 -8.84
CA ILE A 124 6.40 1.42 -7.74
C ILE A 124 4.90 1.25 -7.44
N TYR A 125 4.44 0.00 -7.38
CA TYR A 125 3.07 -0.37 -7.05
C TYR A 125 3.08 -1.16 -5.74
N THR A 126 2.39 -0.68 -4.71
CA THR A 126 2.24 -1.36 -3.41
C THR A 126 0.75 -1.54 -3.10
N ASN A 127 0.36 -2.69 -2.57
CA ASN A 127 -1.06 -2.97 -2.34
C ASN A 127 -1.70 -2.16 -1.19
N ALA A 128 -0.90 -1.50 -0.36
CA ALA A 128 -1.34 -0.53 0.62
C ALA A 128 -0.44 0.70 0.64
N GLU A 129 -0.97 1.81 1.13
CA GLU A 129 -0.25 3.05 1.31
C GLU A 129 0.98 2.83 2.19
N SER A 130 2.12 3.30 1.69
CA SER A 130 3.41 3.23 2.35
C SER A 130 3.44 4.03 3.65
N CYS A 131 3.90 3.39 4.71
CA CYS A 131 4.17 4.07 5.98
C CYS A 131 5.27 5.15 5.81
N PRO A 132 5.44 6.08 6.76
CA PRO A 132 6.42 7.17 6.64
C PRO A 132 7.85 6.76 6.28
N MET A 133 8.31 5.60 6.75
CA MET A 133 9.61 5.03 6.37
C MET A 133 9.68 4.73 4.87
N CYS A 134 8.71 3.97 4.36
CA CYS A 134 8.68 3.53 2.97
C CYS A 134 8.37 4.70 2.03
N ALA A 135 7.42 5.57 2.40
CA ALA A 135 7.12 6.79 1.65
C ALA A 135 8.37 7.69 1.53
N SER A 136 9.15 7.84 2.60
CA SER A 136 10.41 8.58 2.55
C SER A 136 11.44 7.90 1.65
N ALA A 137 11.60 6.57 1.73
CA ALA A 137 12.50 5.82 0.87
C ALA A 137 12.14 5.96 -0.62
N ILE A 138 10.85 5.84 -0.96
CA ILE A 138 10.32 6.05 -2.32
C ILE A 138 10.62 7.46 -2.81
N ARG A 139 10.35 8.47 -1.96
CA ARG A 139 10.62 9.87 -2.29
C ARG A 139 12.12 10.11 -2.54
N TRP A 140 12.99 9.55 -1.70
CA TRP A 140 14.45 9.66 -1.83
C TRP A 140 14.99 8.96 -3.07
N ALA A 141 14.44 7.80 -3.42
CA ALA A 141 14.80 7.08 -4.65
C ALA A 141 14.41 7.86 -5.91
N GLY A 142 13.40 8.74 -5.82
CA GLY A 142 12.98 9.58 -6.94
C GLY A 142 12.26 8.80 -8.03
N PHE A 143 11.40 7.85 -7.65
CA PHE A 143 10.56 7.10 -8.58
C PHE A 143 9.73 8.03 -9.47
N LYS A 144 9.43 7.60 -10.70
CA LYS A 144 8.53 8.33 -11.59
C LYS A 144 7.11 8.40 -11.02
N GLU A 145 6.60 7.24 -10.59
CA GLU A 145 5.27 7.10 -10.01
C GLU A 145 5.32 6.24 -8.76
N TYR A 146 4.48 6.61 -7.80
CA TYR A 146 4.18 5.84 -6.60
C TYR A 146 2.68 5.56 -6.61
N VAL A 147 2.31 4.28 -6.72
CA VAL A 147 0.95 3.82 -6.87
C VAL A 147 0.58 2.91 -5.70
N TYR A 148 -0.53 3.20 -5.02
CA TYR A 148 -0.97 2.39 -3.88
C TYR A 148 -2.47 2.05 -3.90
N GLY A 149 -2.82 0.96 -3.21
CA GLY A 149 -4.20 0.51 -3.01
C GLY A 149 -4.80 1.01 -1.71
N THR A 150 -4.86 0.11 -0.72
CA THR A 150 -5.50 0.33 0.59
C THR A 150 -4.92 1.53 1.35
N THR A 151 -5.78 2.32 1.98
CA THR A 151 -5.41 3.54 2.72
C THR A 151 -4.91 3.25 4.14
N ILE A 152 -4.16 4.18 4.75
CA ILE A 152 -3.80 4.09 6.18
C ILE A 152 -5.06 4.07 7.05
N GLN A 153 -6.09 4.83 6.70
CA GLN A 153 -7.37 4.92 7.38
C GLN A 153 -8.11 3.57 7.39
N HIS A 154 -8.14 2.86 6.26
CA HIS A 154 -8.72 1.52 6.21
C HIS A 154 -7.99 0.57 7.16
N ASN A 155 -6.67 0.56 7.11
CA ASN A 155 -5.87 -0.29 7.99
C ASN A 155 -6.05 0.07 9.47
N TYR A 156 -6.10 1.36 9.80
CA TYR A 156 -6.43 1.84 11.14
C TYR A 156 -7.80 1.29 11.60
N ASN A 157 -8.83 1.43 10.77
CA ASN A 157 -10.17 0.93 11.06
C ASN A 157 -10.22 -0.61 11.18
N ALA A 158 -9.36 -1.32 10.45
CA ALA A 158 -9.20 -2.76 10.53
C ALA A 158 -8.37 -3.22 11.75
N GLY A 159 -7.95 -2.29 12.62
CA GLY A 159 -7.24 -2.59 13.88
C GLY A 159 -5.73 -2.70 13.76
N TRP A 160 -5.15 -2.30 12.62
CA TRP A 160 -3.70 -2.30 12.44
C TRP A 160 -3.04 -1.17 13.24
N GLY A 161 -1.89 -1.48 13.83
CA GLY A 161 -0.98 -0.46 14.37
C GLY A 161 -0.32 0.30 13.23
N VAL A 162 -0.92 1.40 12.79
CA VAL A 162 -0.41 2.24 11.71
C VAL A 162 0.13 3.56 12.24
N MET A 163 1.13 4.11 11.53
CA MET A 163 1.50 5.52 11.68
C MET A 163 0.52 6.36 10.86
N THR A 164 -0.06 7.39 11.48
CA THR A 164 -1.14 8.19 10.87
C THR A 164 -0.64 9.40 10.08
N LEU A 165 0.65 9.46 9.76
CA LEU A 165 1.24 10.43 8.84
C LEU A 165 1.13 9.85 7.43
N SER A 166 0.30 10.45 6.59
CA SER A 166 0.05 9.99 5.22
C SER A 166 1.31 10.11 4.35
N SER A 167 1.37 9.27 3.32
CA SER A 167 2.40 9.38 2.29
C SER A 167 2.30 10.72 1.55
N TYR A 168 1.08 11.26 1.37
CA TYR A 168 0.87 12.60 0.84
C TYR A 168 1.60 13.65 1.67
N ASP A 169 1.43 13.66 2.99
CA ASP A 169 2.10 14.64 3.86
C ASP A 169 3.63 14.52 3.81
N VAL A 170 4.15 13.29 3.77
CA VAL A 170 5.59 13.04 3.58
C VAL A 170 6.09 13.67 2.28
N PHE A 171 5.36 13.48 1.17
CA PHE A 171 5.75 14.03 -0.14
C PHE A 171 5.62 15.55 -0.18
N GLN A 172 4.57 16.11 0.44
CA GLN A 172 4.35 17.55 0.48
C GLN A 172 5.44 18.29 1.27
N GLN A 173 5.92 17.71 2.36
CA GLN A 173 6.98 18.28 3.20
C GLN A 173 8.39 18.07 2.63
N SER A 174 8.54 17.20 1.63
CA SER A 174 9.84 16.85 1.02
C SER A 174 9.99 17.35 -0.44
N ARG A 175 9.17 18.32 -0.86
CA ARG A 175 9.23 18.92 -2.20
C ARG A 175 10.56 19.61 -2.53
N GLN A 176 11.32 20.00 -1.52
CA GLN A 176 12.64 20.63 -1.67
C GLN A 176 13.75 19.63 -2.06
N LEU A 177 13.50 18.32 -1.96
CA LEU A 177 14.51 17.33 -2.34
C LEU A 177 14.83 17.39 -3.83
N PRO A 178 16.11 17.30 -4.20
CA PRO A 178 16.54 17.31 -5.60
C PRO A 178 16.07 16.04 -6.31
N GLY A 179 15.96 16.11 -7.65
CA GLY A 179 15.59 14.97 -8.49
C GLY A 179 14.15 15.03 -8.98
N TRP A 180 13.62 13.86 -9.32
CA TRP A 180 12.30 13.74 -9.94
C TRP A 180 11.18 14.07 -8.97
N GLN A 181 10.13 14.71 -9.49
CA GLN A 181 8.87 14.86 -8.77
C GLN A 181 8.00 13.64 -9.04
N THR A 182 7.95 12.74 -8.07
CA THR A 182 7.17 11.51 -8.15
C THR A 182 5.67 11.82 -8.21
N SER A 183 4.97 11.25 -9.19
CA SER A 183 3.51 11.30 -9.24
C SER A 183 2.93 10.25 -8.29
N MET A 184 2.18 10.68 -7.29
CA MET A 184 1.49 9.79 -6.35
C MET A 184 0.09 9.48 -6.89
N LEU A 185 -0.31 8.21 -6.86
CA LEU A 185 -1.63 7.72 -7.25
C LEU A 185 -2.16 6.74 -6.21
N GLY A 186 -3.17 7.15 -5.45
CA GLY A 186 -3.77 6.39 -4.36
C GLY A 186 -5.06 5.69 -4.75
N GLN A 187 -5.46 4.74 -3.89
CA GLN A 187 -6.74 4.04 -3.94
C GLN A 187 -6.99 3.27 -5.26
N ILE A 188 -5.93 2.69 -5.82
CA ILE A 188 -6.04 1.81 -6.98
C ILE A 188 -6.43 0.41 -6.51
N LEU A 189 -7.57 -0.09 -7.01
CA LEU A 189 -8.04 -1.47 -6.77
C LEU A 189 -8.35 -1.79 -5.30
N THR A 190 -8.87 -0.81 -4.54
CA THR A 190 -9.24 -0.98 -3.12
C THR A 190 -10.22 -2.13 -2.88
N ASN A 191 -11.11 -2.40 -3.84
CA ASN A 191 -12.03 -3.54 -3.78
C ASN A 191 -11.34 -4.91 -3.69
N GLU A 192 -10.09 -5.06 -4.13
CA GLU A 192 -9.30 -6.29 -3.99
C GLU A 192 -8.19 -6.16 -2.94
N THR A 193 -7.62 -4.96 -2.71
CA THR A 193 -6.55 -4.79 -1.72
C THR A 193 -7.09 -4.73 -0.29
N ASP A 194 -8.20 -4.03 -0.05
CA ASP A 194 -8.76 -3.83 1.30
C ASP A 194 -9.08 -5.15 2.02
N PRO A 195 -9.68 -6.17 1.37
CA PRO A 195 -9.92 -7.46 1.99
C PRO A 195 -8.66 -8.17 2.51
N LEU A 196 -7.49 -7.92 1.92
CA LEU A 196 -6.22 -8.51 2.36
C LEU A 196 -5.81 -8.03 3.77
N PHE A 197 -6.29 -6.86 4.19
CA PHE A 197 -5.96 -6.27 5.49
C PHE A 197 -7.10 -6.39 6.51
N SER A 198 -8.29 -6.80 6.10
CA SER A 198 -9.48 -6.79 6.98
C SER A 198 -9.56 -7.94 7.99
N TRP A 199 -8.67 -8.95 7.93
CA TRP A 199 -8.80 -10.18 8.72
C TRP A 199 -7.80 -10.31 9.88
N GLN A 200 -6.61 -9.69 9.80
CA GLN A 200 -5.51 -9.97 10.75
C GLN A 200 -5.78 -9.44 12.17
N TYR A 201 -6.33 -8.23 12.27
CA TYR A 201 -6.46 -7.52 13.55
C TYR A 201 -7.87 -7.02 13.83
N ASN A 202 -8.83 -7.31 12.95
CA ASN A 202 -10.21 -6.91 13.12
C ASN A 202 -10.87 -7.71 14.24
N GLU A 203 -11.14 -7.03 15.36
CA GLU A 203 -11.68 -7.63 16.58
C GLU A 203 -13.05 -8.28 16.41
N VAL A 204 -13.86 -7.78 15.46
CA VAL A 204 -15.20 -8.31 15.14
C VAL A 204 -15.10 -9.63 14.37
N SER A 205 -14.04 -9.81 13.59
CA SER A 205 -13.76 -11.03 12.82
C SER A 205 -12.93 -12.06 13.59
N ARG A 206 -12.57 -11.78 14.85
CA ARG A 206 -11.74 -12.72 15.63
C ARG A 206 -12.48 -14.03 15.81
N LYS A 207 -11.80 -15.07 15.32
CA LYS A 207 -12.09 -16.49 15.40
C LYS A 207 -13.03 -17.00 14.30
N TRP A 208 -12.48 -17.92 13.50
CA TRP A 208 -13.13 -18.95 12.67
C TRP A 208 -13.08 -18.82 11.14
N ARG A 209 -13.04 -17.64 10.51
CA ARG A 209 -13.13 -17.59 9.02
C ARG A 209 -11.78 -17.76 8.30
N TYR A 210 -10.70 -17.17 8.80
CA TYR A 210 -9.40 -17.22 8.12
C TYR A 210 -8.58 -18.48 8.40
N GLU A 211 -8.65 -19.08 9.60
CA GLU A 211 -8.04 -20.39 9.82
C GLU A 211 -8.69 -21.45 8.91
N GLN A 212 -9.98 -21.31 8.58
CA GLN A 212 -10.66 -22.18 7.61
C GLN A 212 -10.23 -21.86 6.16
N GLU A 213 -10.34 -20.61 5.68
CA GLU A 213 -10.00 -20.26 4.28
C GLU A 213 -8.50 -20.41 3.95
N CYS A 214 -7.61 -20.09 4.90
CA CYS A 214 -6.18 -20.36 4.80
C CYS A 214 -5.90 -21.87 4.71
N MET A 215 -6.50 -22.67 5.60
CA MET A 215 -6.32 -24.12 5.60
C MET A 215 -6.94 -24.78 4.36
N GLU A 216 -8.07 -24.26 3.86
CA GLU A 216 -8.68 -24.71 2.60
C GLU A 216 -7.75 -24.49 1.40
N ARG A 217 -7.09 -23.32 1.32
CA ARG A 217 -6.08 -23.04 0.27
C ARG A 217 -4.85 -23.94 0.38
N LEU A 218 -4.34 -24.18 1.60
CA LEU A 218 -3.24 -25.14 1.83
C LEU A 218 -3.63 -26.56 1.39
N THR A 219 -4.85 -27.02 1.69
CA THR A 219 -5.32 -28.36 1.30
C THR A 219 -5.62 -28.55 -0.20
N ALA A 220 -5.76 -27.45 -0.95
CA ALA A 220 -5.96 -27.49 -2.40
C ALA A 220 -4.63 -27.63 -3.17
N GLU A 221 -3.55 -27.06 -2.64
CA GLU A 221 -2.20 -27.18 -3.21
C GLU A 221 -1.58 -28.56 -2.97
N ASP A 222 -1.89 -29.23 -1.85
CA ASP A 222 -1.46 -30.61 -1.56
C ASP A 222 -2.14 -31.70 -2.44
N LYS A 223 -3.09 -31.31 -3.31
CA LYS A 223 -3.85 -32.22 -4.19
C LYS A 223 -3.47 -32.10 -5.68
N VAL A 224 -2.44 -31.32 -6.02
CA VAL A 224 -1.87 -31.19 -7.37
C VAL A 224 -0.49 -31.81 -7.40
#